data_AF-A0A1E5VM42-F1
#
_entry.id   AF-A0A1E5VM42-F1
#
_cell.length_a   1.000
_cell.length_b   1.000
_cell.length_c   1.000
_cell.angle_alpha   90.00
_cell.angle_beta   90.00
_cell.angle_gamma   90.00
#
_symmetry.space_group_name_H-M   'P 1'
#
loop_
_entity.id
_entity.type
_entity.pdbx_description
1 polymer ?
#
loop_
_entity_poly.entity_id
_entity_poly.type
_entity_poly.pdbx_seq_one_letter_code
_entity_poly.pdbx_strand_id
1 'polypeptide(L)'
;MAVCLVHDNLSAKLTGNVLEPAPGGARKVVLATDVAETAVLVPGITYVVDPGVLSEDPLERVSKEAANRRAAVAGAGCPGHGHRLYMEDEYAGFDEHTVPHIRRDGALFKLAFMLKRRC
;
A
#
# COMPACT_ATOMS: atom_id res chain seq x y z
N MET A 1 -22.99 -5.49 1.63
CA MET A 1 -21.62 -4.96 1.37
C MET A 1 -20.80 -5.22 2.63
N ALA A 2 -19.57 -5.71 2.51
CA ALA A 2 -18.68 -5.96 3.63
C ALA A 2 -17.45 -5.06 3.52
N VAL A 3 -17.14 -4.30 4.56
CA VAL A 3 -15.99 -3.38 4.61
C VAL A 3 -14.94 -3.96 5.55
N CYS A 4 -13.70 -4.02 5.08
CA CYS A 4 -12.54 -4.51 5.83
C CYS A 4 -11.45 -3.43 5.88
N LEU A 5 -10.77 -3.31 7.01
CA LEU A 5 -9.64 -2.40 7.19
C LEU A 5 -8.34 -3.21 7.21
N VAL A 6 -7.30 -2.71 6.53
CA VAL A 6 -5.94 -3.27 6.57
C VAL A 6 -4.92 -2.16 6.81
N HIS A 7 -4.15 -2.30 7.88
CA HIS A 7 -2.99 -1.45 8.14
C HIS A 7 -1.95 -2.25 8.93
N ASP A 8 -0.75 -1.72 9.02
CA ASP A 8 0.44 -2.33 9.65
C ASP A 8 0.25 -2.72 11.12
N ASN A 9 -0.48 -1.92 11.90
CA ASN A 9 -0.73 -2.14 13.32
C ASN A 9 -1.93 -3.08 13.61
N LEU A 10 -2.42 -3.81 12.60
CA LEU A 10 -3.54 -4.74 12.76
C LEU A 10 -3.07 -6.12 13.24
N SER A 11 -3.81 -6.75 14.16
CA SER A 11 -3.48 -8.11 14.61
C SER A 11 -3.61 -9.13 13.47
N ALA A 12 -2.76 -10.16 13.47
CA ALA A 12 -2.73 -11.20 12.43
C ALA A 12 -4.10 -11.87 12.20
N LYS A 13 -4.92 -12.03 13.25
CA LYS A 13 -6.28 -12.58 13.14
C LYS A 13 -7.19 -11.69 12.28
N LEU A 14 -7.15 -10.38 12.50
CA LEU A 14 -7.97 -9.43 11.78
C LEU A 14 -7.51 -9.27 10.33
N THR A 15 -6.20 -9.33 10.06
CA THR A 15 -5.66 -9.36 8.70
C THR A 15 -6.09 -10.63 7.96
N GLY A 16 -6.15 -11.77 8.64
CA GLY A 16 -6.63 -13.04 8.09
C GLY A 16 -8.08 -12.99 7.59
N ASN A 17 -8.96 -12.28 8.28
CA ASN A 17 -10.36 -12.10 7.85
C ASN A 17 -10.47 -11.37 6.49
N VAL A 18 -9.45 -10.60 6.10
CA VAL A 18 -9.42 -9.93 4.80
C VAL A 18 -9.08 -10.89 3.65
N LEU A 19 -8.58 -12.09 3.95
CA LEU A 19 -8.35 -13.13 2.93
C LEU A 19 -9.61 -13.95 2.67
N GLU A 20 -10.54 -14.01 3.64
CA GLU A 20 -11.77 -14.77 3.48
C GLU A 20 -12.76 -14.07 2.53
N PRO A 21 -13.52 -14.83 1.71
CA PRO A 21 -14.56 -14.26 0.87
C PRO A 21 -15.64 -13.58 1.73
N ALA A 22 -16.26 -12.52 1.20
CA ALA A 22 -17.32 -11.83 1.91
C ALA A 22 -18.55 -12.74 2.10
N PRO A 23 -19.17 -12.75 3.29
CA PRO A 23 -20.32 -13.60 3.58
C PRO A 23 -21.50 -13.26 2.66
N GLY A 24 -22.23 -14.29 2.23
CA GLY A 24 -23.44 -14.16 1.40
C GLY A 24 -23.21 -13.57 0.01
N GLY A 25 -21.98 -13.62 -0.53
CA GLY A 25 -21.66 -13.06 -1.85
C GLY A 25 -21.73 -11.53 -1.92
N ALA A 26 -21.73 -10.86 -0.76
CA ALA A 26 -21.73 -9.40 -0.71
C ALA A 26 -20.46 -8.81 -1.37
N ARG A 27 -20.57 -7.63 -1.97
CA ARG A 27 -19.39 -6.88 -2.43
C ARG A 27 -18.45 -6.60 -1.24
N LYS A 28 -17.19 -7.00 -1.39
CA LYS A 28 -16.09 -6.70 -0.46
C LYS A 28 -15.45 -5.36 -0.81
N VAL A 29 -15.23 -4.53 0.19
CA VAL A 29 -14.50 -3.27 0.07
C VAL A 29 -13.37 -3.31 1.09
N VAL A 30 -12.13 -3.18 0.63
CA VAL A 30 -10.95 -3.16 1.49
C VAL A 30 -10.41 -1.74 1.52
N LEU A 31 -10.37 -1.15 2.69
CA LEU A 31 -9.68 0.12 2.93
C LEU A 31 -8.31 -0.23 3.50
N ALA A 32 -7.26 0.17 2.80
CA ALA A 32 -5.91 -0.17 3.18
C ALA A 32 -4.97 1.03 3.12
N THR A 33 -3.92 0.99 3.94
CA THR A 33 -2.75 1.85 3.74
C THR A 33 -1.86 1.28 2.62
N ASP A 34 -0.68 1.88 2.46
CA ASP A 34 0.44 1.38 1.66
C ASP A 34 0.80 -0.10 1.87
N VAL A 35 0.43 -0.71 2.99
CA VAL A 35 0.59 -2.16 3.26
C VAL A 35 -0.05 -3.04 2.17
N ALA A 36 -1.12 -2.59 1.54
CA ALA A 36 -1.75 -3.32 0.43
C ALA A 36 -0.91 -3.36 -0.85
N GLU A 37 0.12 -2.52 -0.98
CA GLU A 37 1.01 -2.51 -2.14
C GLU A 37 1.95 -3.72 -2.17
N THR A 38 2.46 -4.13 -1.00
CA THR A 38 3.58 -5.08 -0.91
C THR A 38 3.32 -6.31 -0.04
N ALA A 39 2.40 -6.26 0.92
CA ALA A 39 2.32 -7.28 1.97
C ALA A 39 1.05 -8.14 1.93
N VAL A 40 -0.04 -7.67 1.32
CA VAL A 40 -1.35 -8.34 1.40
C VAL A 40 -1.99 -8.46 0.01
N LEU A 41 -1.84 -9.64 -0.61
CA LEU A 41 -2.58 -10.00 -1.81
C LEU A 41 -3.97 -10.49 -1.42
N VAL A 42 -4.96 -9.60 -1.48
CA VAL A 42 -6.36 -9.97 -1.32
C VAL A 42 -6.87 -10.58 -2.64
N PRO A 43 -7.34 -11.84 -2.66
CA PRO A 43 -7.83 -12.44 -3.89
C PRO A 43 -9.11 -11.77 -4.37
N GLY A 44 -9.25 -11.64 -5.70
CA GLY A 44 -10.48 -11.15 -6.33
C GLY A 44 -10.64 -9.62 -6.37
N ILE A 45 -9.57 -8.85 -6.09
CA ILE A 45 -9.59 -7.40 -6.28
C ILE A 45 -9.60 -7.07 -7.78
N THR A 46 -10.69 -6.45 -8.21
CA THR A 46 -10.92 -6.03 -9.61
C THR A 46 -10.93 -4.52 -9.79
N TYR A 47 -11.03 -3.77 -8.69
CA TYR A 47 -11.02 -2.31 -8.68
C TYR A 47 -10.08 -1.81 -7.59
N VAL A 48 -9.18 -0.91 -7.96
CA VAL A 48 -8.33 -0.16 -7.04
C VAL A 48 -8.61 1.32 -7.20
N VAL A 49 -8.72 2.03 -6.08
CA VAL A 49 -8.83 3.49 -6.05
C VAL A 49 -7.61 4.02 -5.32
N ASP A 50 -6.72 4.70 -6.04
CA ASP A 50 -5.46 5.24 -5.52
C ASP A 50 -5.57 6.76 -5.29
N PRO A 51 -5.49 7.23 -4.04
CA PRO A 51 -5.48 8.66 -3.73
C PRO A 51 -4.14 9.33 -4.07
N GLY A 52 -3.07 8.57 -4.34
CA GLY A 52 -1.76 9.12 -4.70
C GLY A 52 -0.98 9.71 -3.52
N VAL A 53 -1.35 9.34 -2.30
CA VAL A 53 -0.68 9.76 -1.06
C VAL A 53 -0.32 8.56 -0.17
N LEU A 54 0.71 8.73 0.63
CA LEU A 54 1.08 7.86 1.75
C LEU A 54 0.32 8.30 3.01
N SER A 55 -0.03 7.32 3.86
CA SER A 55 -0.72 7.57 5.12
C SER A 55 0.25 7.99 6.22
N GLU A 56 1.11 8.96 5.93
CA GLU A 56 2.10 9.54 6.85
C GLU A 56 1.68 10.97 7.26
N ASP A 57 2.25 11.49 8.35
CA ASP A 57 2.04 12.88 8.80
C ASP A 57 3.38 13.62 8.78
N PRO A 58 3.58 14.61 7.87
CA PRO A 58 2.61 15.11 6.89
C PRO A 58 2.34 14.11 5.74
N LEU A 59 1.18 14.26 5.09
CA LEU A 59 0.82 13.44 3.92
C LEU A 59 1.81 13.68 2.78
N GLU A 60 2.54 12.63 2.40
CA GLU A 60 3.48 12.66 1.27
C GLU A 60 2.85 12.06 0.00
N ARG A 61 3.27 12.54 -1.18
CA ARG A 61 2.90 11.92 -2.45
C ARG A 61 3.63 10.60 -2.64
N VAL A 62 2.95 9.66 -3.30
CA VAL A 62 3.58 8.39 -3.70
C VAL A 62 4.50 8.58 -4.89
N SER A 63 5.43 7.64 -5.08
CA SER A 63 6.21 7.55 -6.32
C SER A 63 5.38 6.96 -7.47
N LYS A 64 5.83 7.17 -8.71
CA LYS A 64 5.23 6.54 -9.90
C LYS A 64 5.30 5.02 -9.83
N GLU A 65 6.42 4.48 -9.35
CA GLU A 65 6.57 3.04 -9.10
C GLU A 65 5.51 2.51 -8.13
N ALA A 66 5.30 3.20 -6.99
CA ALA A 66 4.31 2.81 -6.00
C ALA A 66 2.88 2.86 -6.55
N ALA A 67 2.52 3.96 -7.23
CA ALA A 67 1.23 4.09 -7.90
C ALA A 67 0.98 2.97 -8.93
N ASN A 68 2.01 2.57 -9.67
CA ASN A 68 1.92 1.47 -10.64
C ASN A 68 1.73 0.11 -9.95
N ARG A 69 2.45 -0.15 -8.85
CA ARG A 69 2.26 -1.38 -8.06
C ARG A 69 0.85 -1.46 -7.47
N ARG A 70 0.31 -0.36 -6.95
CA ARG A 70 -1.08 -0.29 -6.47
C ARG A 70 -2.08 -0.62 -7.57
N ALA A 71 -1.92 -0.02 -8.76
CA ALA A 71 -2.78 -0.32 -9.90
C ALA A 71 -2.70 -1.79 -10.34
N ALA A 72 -1.52 -2.42 -10.25
CA ALA A 72 -1.32 -3.83 -10.58
C ALA A 72 -2.05 -4.81 -9.65
N VAL A 73 -2.48 -4.37 -8.45
CA VAL A 73 -3.35 -5.17 -7.58
C VAL A 73 -4.72 -5.39 -8.23
N ALA A 74 -5.24 -4.40 -8.97
CA ALA A 74 -6.44 -4.56 -9.77
C ALA A 74 -6.13 -5.48 -10.95
N GLY A 75 -6.62 -6.70 -10.89
CA GLY A 75 -6.50 -7.66 -11.98
C GLY A 75 -5.42 -8.71 -11.84
N ALA A 76 -4.96 -8.96 -10.61
CA ALA A 76 -4.29 -10.21 -10.27
C ALA A 76 -5.24 -11.40 -10.53
N GLY A 77 -5.22 -11.94 -11.76
CA GLY A 77 -5.98 -13.12 -12.19
C GLY A 77 -7.24 -12.86 -13.03
N CYS A 78 -7.65 -11.61 -13.25
CA CYS A 78 -8.82 -11.20 -14.06
C CYS A 78 -8.61 -9.79 -14.65
N PRO A 79 -9.40 -9.32 -15.64
CA PRO A 79 -9.40 -7.90 -15.99
C PRO A 79 -9.75 -7.03 -14.78
N GLY A 80 -8.94 -6.01 -14.52
CA GLY A 80 -9.12 -5.08 -13.40
C GLY A 80 -8.99 -3.62 -13.85
N HIS A 81 -9.49 -2.69 -13.02
CA HIS A 81 -9.46 -1.26 -13.26
C HIS A 81 -8.76 -0.54 -12.10
N GLY A 82 -7.75 0.26 -12.43
CA GLY A 82 -7.11 1.19 -11.49
C GLY A 82 -7.64 2.60 -11.72
N HIS A 83 -8.21 3.21 -10.68
CA HIS A 83 -8.69 4.59 -10.69
C HIS A 83 -7.77 5.44 -9.84
N ARG A 84 -7.17 6.48 -10.45
CA ARG A 84 -6.30 7.45 -9.76
C ARG A 84 -7.12 8.69 -9.44
N LEU A 85 -7.01 9.21 -8.21
CA LEU A 85 -7.72 10.43 -7.76
C LEU A 85 -6.89 11.71 -7.93
N TYR A 86 -5.96 11.70 -8.86
CA TYR A 86 -5.06 12.82 -9.20
C TYR A 86 -4.95 12.93 -10.72
N MET A 87 -4.64 14.13 -11.19
CA MET A 87 -4.56 14.43 -12.62
C MET A 87 -3.27 13.86 -13.25
N GLU A 88 -3.28 13.73 -14.57
CA GLU A 88 -2.11 13.26 -15.33
C GLU A 88 -0.90 14.20 -15.15
N ASP A 89 -1.12 15.51 -15.13
CA ASP A 89 -0.08 16.51 -14.88
C ASP A 89 0.54 16.37 -13.48
N GLU A 90 -0.29 16.05 -12.47
CA GLU A 90 0.21 15.79 -11.11
C GLU A 90 1.08 14.52 -11.11
N TYR A 91 0.62 13.45 -11.76
CA TYR A 91 1.36 12.20 -11.87
C TYR A 91 2.70 12.39 -12.60
N ALA A 92 2.74 13.23 -13.64
CA ALA A 92 3.98 13.52 -14.37
C ALA A 92 5.06 14.13 -13.45
N GLY A 93 4.64 14.91 -12.46
CA GLY A 93 5.50 15.51 -11.45
C GLY A 93 5.90 14.61 -10.28
N PHE A 94 5.38 13.38 -10.18
CA PHE A 94 5.77 12.45 -9.10
C PHE A 94 7.20 11.95 -9.31
N ASP A 95 7.89 11.64 -8.20
CA ASP A 95 9.18 10.96 -8.23
C ASP A 95 9.03 9.57 -8.86
N GLU A 96 10.03 9.14 -9.65
CA GLU A 96 10.03 7.81 -10.26
C GLU A 96 10.01 6.70 -9.21
N HIS A 97 10.81 6.85 -8.15
CA HIS A 97 11.03 5.83 -7.12
C HIS A 97 10.85 6.40 -5.72
N THR A 98 10.37 5.56 -4.80
CA THR A 98 10.29 5.93 -3.38
C THR A 98 11.69 6.04 -2.79
N VAL A 99 12.00 7.14 -2.10
CA VAL A 99 13.30 7.28 -1.43
C VAL A 99 13.41 6.23 -0.33
N PRO A 100 14.50 5.43 -0.28
CA PRO A 100 14.65 4.37 0.71
C PRO A 100 14.63 4.88 2.16
N HIS A 101 13.94 4.17 3.05
CA HIS A 101 13.86 4.50 4.49
C HIS A 101 15.22 4.70 5.16
N ILE A 102 16.26 3.99 4.72
CA ILE A 102 17.63 4.15 5.26
C ILE A 102 18.16 5.58 5.10
N ARG A 103 17.66 6.33 4.11
CA ARG A 103 18.02 7.72 3.84
C ARG A 103 17.10 8.74 4.52
N ARG A 104 15.91 8.33 4.97
CA ARG A 104 14.89 9.22 5.56
C ARG A 104 14.95 9.27 7.09
N ASP A 105 15.01 8.11 7.77
CA ASP A 105 14.56 8.04 9.17
C ASP A 105 15.69 7.95 10.21
N GLY A 106 16.88 8.46 9.88
CA GLY A 106 18.07 8.29 10.71
C GLY A 106 18.46 6.82 10.96
N ALA A 107 17.88 5.88 10.19
CA ALA A 107 18.12 4.45 10.30
C ALA A 107 19.60 4.10 10.06
N LEU A 108 20.32 4.91 9.26
CA LEU A 108 21.76 4.82 9.10
C LEU A 108 22.52 4.99 10.43
N PHE A 109 22.12 5.95 11.27
CA PHE A 109 22.74 6.14 12.60
C PHE A 109 22.43 4.97 13.53
N LYS A 110 21.18 4.47 13.52
CA LYS A 110 20.79 3.28 14.30
C LYS A 110 21.60 2.05 13.88
N LEU A 111 21.76 1.83 12.57
CA LEU A 111 22.56 0.74 12.02
C LEU A 111 24.03 0.86 12.41
N ALA A 112 24.62 2.05 12.27
CA ALA A 112 26.00 2.32 12.66
C ALA A 112 26.22 2.06 14.17
N PHE A 113 25.27 2.44 15.03
CA PHE A 113 25.33 2.16 16.46
C PHE A 113 25.23 0.66 16.77
N MET A 114 24.35 -0.07 16.08
CA MET A 114 24.24 -1.54 16.24
C MET A 114 25.53 -2.26 15.84
N LEU A 115 26.20 -1.81 14.77
CA LEU A 115 27.48 -2.36 14.33
C LEU A 115 28.59 -2.08 15.34
N LYS A 116 28.69 -0.85 15.86
CA LYS A 116 29.68 -0.47 16.89
C LYS A 116 29.50 -1.23 18.22
N ARG A 117 28.28 -1.63 18.58
CA ARG A 117 28.01 -2.44 19.79
C ARG A 117 28.45 -3.91 19.67
N ARG A 118 28.80 -4.37 18.47
CA ARG A 118 29.26 -5.74 18.21
C ARG A 118 30.76 -5.83 17.95
N CYS A 119 31.49 -4.73 18.11
CA CYS A 119 32.95 -4.66 18.14
C CYS A 119 33.39 -4.25 19.55
#